data_AF-A0A1G7LGC6-F1
#
_entry.id   AF-A0A1G7LGC6-F1
#
_cell.length_a   1.000
_cell.length_b   1.000
_cell.length_c   1.000
_cell.angle_alpha   90.00
_cell.angle_beta   90.00
_cell.angle_gamma   90.00
#
_symmetry.space_group_name_H-M   'P 1'
#
loop_
_entity.id
_entity.type
_entity.pdbx_description
1 polymer ?
#
loop_
_entity_poly.entity_id
_entity_poly.type
_entity_poly.pdbx_seq_one_letter_code
_entity_poly.pdbx_strand_id
1 'polypeptide(L)'
;MSIVFYVLGYLAVVGFFCMAYIKIRAYLASSPLHVRWELYPVPHEGPKNAYGGSFMEEKDWWTHPRHVSHLGDIKALLTEVLFLHATFEHNIKLWARTYPFHVGMYMLMGGTIIVLCAAVAQLCGLNPQGGLMIFVGNVINAMVLIGAVCIIVGGLALVQRRRSDPGLRRYSTPEHYFNLLIFVLFGALGLAAWATAPSYFELARGFIYNLLTANFVLPQNALFVLHLLVGFFLLIWIPMTHMGHVFMKYFTYHDIRWGDEPTAYSAKNQGKINEALQYKVSWAASHIAGDGAPKSWVDVATTNPAAPKPAAPEKKD
;
A
#
# COMPACT_ATOMS: atom_id res chain seq x y z
N MET A 1 -30.30 -6.72 17.98
CA MET A 1 -28.91 -7.21 17.79
C MET A 1 -28.49 -7.30 16.33
N SER A 2 -29.33 -7.84 15.43
CA SER A 2 -28.99 -7.93 14.00
C SER A 2 -28.77 -6.56 13.33
N ILE A 3 -29.64 -5.58 13.57
CA ILE A 3 -29.48 -4.22 13.02
C ILE A 3 -28.11 -3.63 13.38
N VAL A 4 -27.73 -3.68 14.66
CA VAL A 4 -26.43 -3.18 15.14
C VAL A 4 -25.28 -3.88 14.43
N PHE A 5 -25.36 -5.20 14.25
CA PHE A 5 -24.33 -5.96 13.54
C PHE A 5 -24.13 -5.51 12.08
N TYR A 6 -25.22 -5.28 11.34
CA TYR A 6 -25.12 -4.78 9.96
C TYR A 6 -24.68 -3.32 9.89
N VAL A 7 -25.12 -2.47 10.84
CA VAL A 7 -24.63 -1.09 10.97
C VAL A 7 -23.11 -1.07 11.18
N LEU A 8 -22.57 -1.95 12.03
CA LEU A 8 -21.12 -2.08 12.19
C LEU A 8 -20.43 -2.50 10.88
N GLY A 9 -21.04 -3.41 10.12
CA GLY A 9 -20.55 -3.80 8.80
C GLY A 9 -20.49 -2.61 7.83
N TYR A 10 -21.56 -1.82 7.73
CA TYR A 10 -21.57 -0.61 6.91
C TYR A 10 -20.52 0.42 7.36
N LEU A 11 -20.46 0.69 8.67
CA LEU A 11 -19.48 1.63 9.24
C LEU A 11 -18.04 1.17 8.99
N ALA A 12 -17.76 -0.14 9.00
CA ALA A 12 -16.45 -0.67 8.70
C ALA A 12 -16.06 -0.47 7.23
N VAL A 13 -16.98 -0.73 6.30
CA VAL A 13 -16.74 -0.52 4.86
C VAL A 13 -16.54 0.96 4.56
N VAL A 14 -17.46 1.82 5.01
CA VAL A 14 -17.37 3.28 4.82
C VAL A 14 -16.11 3.82 5.50
N GLY A 15 -15.84 3.38 6.73
CA GLY A 15 -14.66 3.76 7.50
C GLY A 15 -13.36 3.42 6.78
N PHE A 16 -13.24 2.22 6.21
CA PHE A 16 -12.07 1.84 5.42
C PHE A 16 -11.83 2.82 4.26
N PHE A 17 -12.84 3.08 3.43
CA PHE A 17 -12.70 3.96 2.27
C PHE A 17 -12.41 5.41 2.65
N CYS A 18 -13.13 5.96 3.64
CA CYS A 18 -12.90 7.32 4.13
C CYS A 18 -11.48 7.48 4.68
N MET A 19 -11.02 6.56 5.53
CA MET A 19 -9.71 6.64 6.15
C MET A 19 -8.58 6.40 5.15
N ALA A 20 -8.75 5.46 4.22
CA ALA A 20 -7.79 5.23 3.14
C ALA A 20 -7.66 6.48 2.26
N TYR A 21 -8.78 7.08 1.85
CA TYR A 21 -8.78 8.31 1.05
C TYR A 21 -8.10 9.48 1.75
N ILE A 22 -8.44 9.73 3.03
CA ILE A 22 -7.81 10.80 3.83
C ILE A 22 -6.30 10.59 3.90
N LYS A 23 -5.85 9.36 4.17
CA LYS A 23 -4.43 9.03 4.29
C LYS A 23 -3.69 9.18 2.96
N ILE A 24 -4.26 8.70 1.86
CA ILE A 24 -3.69 8.86 0.51
C ILE A 24 -3.56 10.34 0.17
N ARG A 25 -4.63 11.13 0.33
CA ARG A 25 -4.59 12.57 0.05
C ARG A 25 -3.59 13.31 0.91
N ALA A 26 -3.60 13.06 2.23
CA ALA A 26 -2.68 13.71 3.15
C ALA A 26 -1.22 13.39 2.80
N TYR A 27 -0.94 12.15 2.40
CA TYR A 27 0.40 11.74 1.97
C TYR A 27 0.79 12.43 0.66
N LEU A 28 -0.05 12.39 -0.37
CA LEU A 28 0.25 13.01 -1.67
C LEU A 28 0.43 14.53 -1.58
N ALA A 29 -0.32 15.19 -0.69
CA ALA A 29 -0.21 16.62 -0.44
C ALA A 29 1.05 17.00 0.34
N SER A 30 1.46 16.18 1.31
CA SER A 30 2.61 16.49 2.18
C SER A 30 3.95 15.95 1.65
N SER A 31 3.93 15.05 0.66
CA SER A 31 5.15 14.41 0.16
C SER A 31 6.00 15.42 -0.63
N PRO A 32 7.24 15.72 -0.17
CA PRO A 32 8.15 16.57 -0.93
C PRO A 32 8.53 15.90 -2.25
N LEU A 33 9.11 16.67 -3.17
CA LEU A 33 9.77 16.07 -4.33
C LEU A 33 10.94 15.22 -3.82
N HIS A 34 10.82 13.90 -3.93
CA HIS A 34 11.92 13.00 -3.59
C HIS A 34 13.07 13.16 -4.59
N VAL A 35 14.30 13.16 -4.09
CA VAL A 35 15.52 13.16 -4.90
C VAL A 35 15.92 11.71 -5.12
N ARG A 36 15.34 11.07 -6.13
CA ARG A 36 15.74 9.72 -6.52
C ARG A 36 17.15 9.79 -7.10
N TRP A 37 18.09 9.08 -6.48
CA TRP A 37 19.38 8.78 -7.11
C TRP A 37 19.11 7.81 -8.26
N GLU A 38 19.78 7.99 -9.40
CA GLU A 38 19.58 7.29 -10.69
C GLU A 38 19.80 5.76 -10.61
N LEU A 39 18.99 5.07 -9.81
CA LEU A 39 19.09 3.67 -9.48
C LEU A 39 18.37 2.84 -10.55
N TYR A 40 19.00 2.67 -11.70
CA TYR A 40 18.56 1.74 -12.75
C TYR A 40 18.80 0.28 -12.33
N PRO A 41 18.02 -0.69 -12.85
CA PRO A 41 17.00 -0.55 -13.89
C PRO A 41 15.66 0.05 -13.40
N VAL A 42 14.96 0.74 -14.32
CA VAL A 42 13.57 1.17 -14.12
C VAL A 42 12.63 0.39 -15.05
N PRO A 43 11.51 -0.17 -14.57
CA PRO A 43 10.68 -1.05 -15.39
C PRO A 43 10.09 -0.41 -16.64
N HIS A 44 9.78 0.87 -16.62
CA HIS A 44 9.25 1.58 -17.78
C HIS A 44 10.28 1.99 -18.84
N GLU A 45 11.57 1.66 -18.68
CA GLU A 45 12.60 1.87 -19.71
C GLU A 45 12.51 0.87 -20.89
N GLY A 46 11.51 -0.02 -20.86
CA GLY A 46 11.23 -0.93 -21.96
C GLY A 46 12.41 -1.88 -22.23
N PRO A 47 12.90 -2.00 -23.48
CA PRO A 47 14.03 -2.88 -23.81
C PRO A 47 15.30 -2.59 -23.01
N LYS A 48 15.52 -1.33 -22.61
CA LYS A 48 16.76 -0.91 -21.93
C LYS A 48 16.87 -1.46 -20.51
N ASN A 49 15.74 -1.73 -19.87
CA ASN A 49 15.68 -2.38 -18.56
C ASN A 49 16.52 -3.68 -18.53
N ALA A 50 16.54 -4.45 -19.63
CA ALA A 50 17.23 -5.73 -19.70
C ALA A 50 18.74 -5.65 -19.42
N TYR A 51 19.38 -4.52 -19.69
CA TYR A 51 20.81 -4.30 -19.43
C TYR A 51 21.07 -3.18 -18.41
N GLY A 52 20.02 -2.67 -17.75
CA GLY A 52 20.15 -1.59 -16.77
C GLY A 52 20.24 -0.19 -17.37
N GLY A 53 19.84 -0.01 -18.63
CA GLY A 53 19.94 1.26 -19.32
C GLY A 53 18.85 2.28 -19.00
N SER A 54 19.03 3.49 -19.53
CA SER A 54 18.25 4.68 -19.23
C SER A 54 17.85 5.48 -20.49
N PHE A 55 16.82 6.30 -20.38
CA PHE A 55 16.54 7.38 -21.34
C PHE A 55 17.74 8.32 -21.54
N MET A 56 18.62 8.48 -20.55
CA MET A 56 19.82 9.32 -20.62
C MET A 56 20.87 8.82 -21.62
N GLU A 57 20.76 7.57 -22.07
CA GLU A 57 21.61 7.01 -23.12
C GLU A 57 21.24 7.54 -24.52
N GLU A 58 20.03 8.09 -24.67
CA GLU A 58 19.61 8.69 -25.93
C GLU A 58 20.29 10.05 -26.10
N LYS A 59 20.89 10.25 -27.27
CA LYS A 59 21.45 11.55 -27.63
C LYS A 59 20.34 12.59 -27.66
N ASP A 60 20.61 13.76 -27.08
CA ASP A 60 19.71 14.90 -27.06
C ASP A 60 18.32 14.55 -26.48
N TRP A 61 18.26 13.60 -25.51
CA TRP A 61 17.01 13.11 -24.91
C TRP A 61 16.10 14.23 -24.38
N TRP A 62 16.67 15.37 -23.96
CA TRP A 62 15.95 16.55 -23.47
C TRP A 62 15.17 17.33 -24.55
N THR A 63 15.31 16.94 -25.81
CA THR A 63 14.63 17.60 -26.95
C THR A 63 13.35 16.91 -27.40
N HIS A 64 13.08 15.69 -26.90
CA HIS A 64 11.95 14.88 -27.34
C HIS A 64 11.13 14.38 -26.14
N PRO A 65 9.83 14.05 -26.34
CA PRO A 65 9.02 13.42 -25.29
C PRO A 65 9.59 12.06 -24.92
N ARG A 66 9.70 11.78 -23.61
CA ARG A 66 10.17 10.49 -23.10
C ARG A 66 9.16 9.38 -23.38
N HIS A 67 9.64 8.24 -23.87
CA HIS A 67 8.83 7.03 -24.00
C HIS A 67 8.84 6.24 -22.69
N VAL A 68 7.66 5.83 -22.22
CA VAL A 68 7.46 5.13 -20.94
C VAL A 68 6.66 3.85 -21.19
N SER A 69 7.22 2.69 -20.82
CA SER A 69 6.54 1.40 -20.94
C SER A 69 5.62 1.13 -19.75
N HIS A 70 4.34 1.44 -19.89
CA HIS A 70 3.33 1.18 -18.84
C HIS A 70 3.16 -0.31 -18.52
N LEU A 71 3.35 -1.21 -19.50
CA LEU A 71 3.25 -2.66 -19.28
C LEU A 71 4.39 -3.18 -18.40
N GLY A 72 5.61 -2.64 -18.57
CA GLY A 72 6.76 -2.98 -17.72
C GLY A 72 6.50 -2.63 -16.26
N ASP A 73 5.96 -1.44 -16.03
CA ASP A 73 5.58 -0.93 -14.71
C ASP A 73 4.51 -1.78 -14.02
N ILE A 74 3.42 -2.10 -14.73
CA ILE A 74 2.35 -2.95 -14.19
C ILE A 74 2.89 -4.34 -13.85
N LYS A 75 3.69 -4.93 -14.75
CA LYS A 75 4.28 -6.25 -14.54
C LYS A 75 5.18 -6.24 -13.30
N ALA A 76 6.08 -5.26 -13.18
CA ALA A 76 6.99 -5.17 -12.04
C ALA A 76 6.24 -4.97 -10.71
N LEU A 77 5.20 -4.12 -10.69
CA LEU A 77 4.36 -3.93 -9.51
C LEU A 77 3.65 -5.23 -9.12
N LEU A 78 3.01 -5.90 -10.07
CA LEU A 78 2.31 -7.16 -9.82
C LEU A 78 3.26 -8.26 -9.34
N THR A 79 4.44 -8.38 -9.93
CA THR A 79 5.46 -9.34 -9.49
C THR A 79 5.91 -9.04 -8.07
N GLU A 80 6.17 -7.78 -7.74
CA GLU A 80 6.55 -7.37 -6.39
C GLU A 80 5.43 -7.61 -5.37
N VAL A 81 4.18 -7.29 -5.71
CA VAL A 81 3.04 -7.46 -4.79
C VAL A 81 2.74 -8.94 -4.61
N LEU A 82 2.53 -9.68 -5.69
CA LEU A 82 2.06 -11.07 -5.61
C LEU A 82 3.14 -12.02 -5.09
N PHE A 83 4.41 -11.82 -5.45
CA PHE A 83 5.50 -12.73 -5.08
C PHE A 83 6.44 -12.20 -4.01
N LEU A 84 6.28 -10.95 -3.56
CA LEU A 84 7.24 -10.28 -2.67
C LEU A 84 8.67 -10.38 -3.20
N HIS A 85 8.82 -10.11 -4.50
CA HIS A 85 10.01 -10.39 -5.29
C HIS A 85 11.30 -9.87 -4.66
N ALA A 86 11.33 -8.61 -4.20
CA ALA A 86 12.52 -8.06 -3.55
C ALA A 86 12.91 -8.83 -2.27
N THR A 87 11.93 -9.35 -1.53
CA THR A 87 12.20 -10.17 -0.34
C THR A 87 12.67 -11.56 -0.73
N PHE A 88 12.13 -12.12 -1.81
CA PHE A 88 12.58 -13.41 -2.35
C PHE A 88 14.05 -13.36 -2.75
N GLU A 89 14.45 -12.34 -3.52
CA GLU A 89 15.81 -12.19 -4.03
C GLU A 89 16.83 -11.83 -2.95
N HIS A 90 16.50 -10.89 -2.06
CA HIS A 90 17.48 -10.36 -1.11
C HIS A 90 17.38 -10.95 0.29
N ASN A 91 16.28 -11.62 0.65
CA ASN A 91 16.09 -12.19 1.98
C ASN A 91 15.14 -13.39 1.99
N ILE A 92 15.57 -14.49 1.37
CA ILE A 92 14.78 -15.73 1.27
C ILE A 92 14.32 -16.26 2.64
N LYS A 93 15.11 -16.05 3.71
CA LYS A 93 14.76 -16.45 5.08
C LYS A 93 13.55 -15.70 5.62
N LEU A 94 13.43 -14.41 5.28
CA LEU A 94 12.24 -13.62 5.60
C LEU A 94 11.09 -13.99 4.67
N TRP A 95 11.36 -14.15 3.36
CA TRP A 95 10.38 -14.52 2.35
C TRP A 95 9.59 -15.78 2.72
N ALA A 96 10.28 -16.85 3.12
CA ALA A 96 9.65 -18.12 3.49
C ALA A 96 8.63 -18.00 4.65
N ARG A 97 8.71 -16.93 5.46
CA ARG A 97 7.78 -16.65 6.56
C ARG A 97 6.72 -15.63 6.17
N THR A 98 7.09 -14.60 5.40
CA THR A 98 6.17 -13.54 5.00
C THR A 98 5.24 -13.96 3.85
N TYR A 99 5.73 -14.79 2.93
CA TYR A 99 4.98 -15.19 1.75
C TYR A 99 3.72 -16.01 2.10
N PRO A 100 3.76 -17.02 2.98
CA PRO A 100 2.55 -17.71 3.43
C PRO A 100 1.51 -16.74 4.01
N PHE A 101 1.93 -15.78 4.83
CA PHE A 101 1.02 -14.78 5.39
C PHE A 101 0.31 -13.97 4.29
N HIS A 102 1.06 -13.52 3.27
CA HIS A 102 0.52 -12.73 2.17
C HIS A 102 -0.37 -13.54 1.23
N VAL A 103 0.05 -14.75 0.85
CA VAL A 103 -0.79 -15.68 0.08
C VAL A 103 -2.12 -15.92 0.80
N GLY A 104 -2.07 -16.11 2.12
CA GLY A 104 -3.27 -16.25 2.92
C GLY A 104 -4.20 -15.04 2.83
N MET A 105 -3.64 -13.83 2.95
CA MET A 105 -4.42 -12.59 2.76
C MET A 105 -4.99 -12.46 1.35
N TYR A 106 -4.22 -12.78 0.30
CA TYR A 106 -4.70 -12.73 -1.09
C TYR A 106 -5.84 -13.70 -1.34
N MET A 107 -5.77 -14.92 -0.80
CA MET A 107 -6.86 -15.89 -0.91
C MET A 107 -8.12 -15.40 -0.18
N LEU A 108 -8.02 -14.89 1.04
CA LEU A 108 -9.22 -14.43 1.76
C LEU A 108 -9.83 -13.15 1.15
N MET A 109 -8.99 -12.21 0.70
CA MET A 109 -9.44 -10.99 0.04
C MET A 109 -10.06 -11.29 -1.33
N GLY A 110 -9.39 -12.09 -2.17
CA GLY A 110 -9.92 -12.54 -3.45
C GLY A 110 -11.20 -13.37 -3.28
N GLY A 111 -11.25 -14.23 -2.26
CA GLY A 111 -12.43 -15.00 -1.92
C GLY A 111 -13.62 -14.10 -1.55
N THR A 112 -13.39 -13.04 -0.77
CA THR A 112 -14.43 -12.05 -0.44
C THR A 112 -14.97 -11.35 -1.68
N ILE A 113 -14.11 -10.99 -2.64
CA ILE A 113 -14.53 -10.39 -3.93
C ILE A 113 -15.40 -11.38 -4.72
N ILE A 114 -15.00 -12.66 -4.79
CA ILE A 114 -15.77 -13.71 -5.47
C ILE A 114 -17.14 -13.91 -4.79
N VAL A 115 -17.20 -13.93 -3.45
CA VAL A 115 -18.48 -14.02 -2.71
C VAL A 115 -19.37 -12.81 -2.98
N LEU A 116 -18.79 -11.60 -3.06
CA LEU A 116 -19.51 -10.39 -3.45
C LEU A 116 -20.10 -10.51 -4.85
N CYS A 117 -19.30 -10.94 -5.83
CA CYS A 117 -19.78 -11.20 -7.19
C CYS A 117 -20.88 -12.28 -7.22
N ALA A 118 -20.75 -13.33 -6.40
CA ALA A 118 -21.78 -14.37 -6.29
C ALA A 118 -23.10 -13.83 -5.70
N ALA A 119 -23.03 -12.99 -4.66
CA ALA A 119 -24.21 -12.34 -4.10
C ALA A 119 -24.89 -11.40 -5.10
N VAL A 120 -24.11 -10.64 -5.89
CA VAL A 120 -24.63 -9.80 -6.97
C VAL A 120 -25.24 -10.65 -8.09
N ALA A 121 -24.60 -11.74 -8.50
CA ALA A 121 -25.14 -12.65 -9.51
C ALA A 121 -26.48 -13.27 -9.07
N GLN A 122 -26.62 -13.61 -7.78
CA GLN A 122 -27.89 -14.04 -7.20
C GLN A 122 -28.96 -12.94 -7.28
N LEU A 123 -28.62 -11.68 -7.00
CA LEU A 123 -29.54 -10.55 -7.18
C LEU A 123 -29.98 -10.39 -8.64
N CYS A 124 -29.10 -10.69 -9.58
CA CYS A 124 -29.40 -10.73 -11.01
C CYS A 124 -30.18 -11.99 -11.46
N GLY A 125 -30.64 -12.84 -10.53
CA GLY A 125 -31.49 -14.00 -10.82
C GLY A 125 -30.74 -15.33 -10.99
N LEU A 126 -29.43 -15.39 -10.72
CA LEU A 126 -28.70 -16.66 -10.74
C LEU A 126 -29.19 -17.55 -9.58
N ASN A 127 -29.58 -18.79 -9.90
CA ASN A 127 -30.03 -19.76 -8.89
C ASN A 127 -28.91 -20.05 -7.88
N PRO A 128 -29.10 -19.76 -6.57
CA PRO A 128 -28.11 -20.02 -5.52
C PRO A 128 -27.75 -21.50 -5.37
N GLN A 129 -28.64 -22.40 -5.75
CA GLN A 129 -28.45 -23.86 -5.72
C GLN A 129 -28.02 -24.43 -7.08
N GLY A 130 -27.74 -23.57 -8.06
CA GLY A 130 -27.27 -23.99 -9.38
C GLY A 130 -25.83 -24.52 -9.38
N GLY A 131 -25.47 -25.30 -10.41
CA GLY A 131 -24.14 -25.93 -10.52
C GLY A 131 -22.98 -24.94 -10.47
N LEU A 132 -23.14 -23.74 -11.06
CA LEU A 132 -22.12 -22.68 -10.99
C LEU A 132 -21.88 -22.21 -9.54
N MET A 133 -22.95 -22.02 -8.76
CA MET A 133 -22.83 -21.59 -7.36
C MET A 133 -22.21 -22.66 -6.47
N ILE A 134 -22.50 -23.94 -6.74
CA ILE A 134 -21.85 -25.08 -6.08
C ILE A 134 -20.35 -25.08 -6.39
N PHE A 135 -19.97 -24.90 -7.66
CA PHE A 135 -18.57 -24.80 -8.07
C PHE A 135 -17.85 -23.65 -7.36
N VAL A 136 -18.44 -22.45 -7.38
CA VAL A 136 -17.89 -21.29 -6.67
C VAL A 136 -17.77 -21.57 -5.18
N GLY A 137 -18.77 -22.21 -4.57
CA GLY A 137 -18.73 -22.60 -3.16
C GLY A 137 -17.57 -23.53 -2.83
N ASN A 138 -17.26 -24.51 -3.68
CA ASN A 138 -16.10 -25.38 -3.50
C ASN A 138 -14.77 -24.62 -3.59
N VAL A 139 -14.65 -23.68 -4.55
CA VAL A 139 -13.47 -22.82 -4.68
C VAL A 139 -13.31 -21.96 -3.42
N ILE A 140 -14.39 -21.34 -2.93
CA ILE A 140 -14.35 -20.53 -1.70
C ILE A 140 -13.97 -21.37 -0.49
N ASN A 141 -14.50 -22.58 -0.35
CA ASN A 141 -14.13 -23.48 0.74
C ASN A 141 -12.63 -23.81 0.73
N ALA A 142 -12.04 -24.08 -0.43
CA ALA A 142 -10.61 -24.31 -0.55
C ALA A 142 -9.79 -23.05 -0.23
N MET A 143 -10.21 -21.89 -0.74
CA MET A 143 -9.54 -20.61 -0.49
C MET A 143 -9.58 -20.21 0.99
N VAL A 144 -10.70 -20.46 1.68
CA VAL A 144 -10.83 -20.16 3.12
C VAL A 144 -9.96 -21.09 3.95
N LEU A 145 -9.97 -22.39 3.66
CA LEU A 145 -9.12 -23.36 4.36
C LEU A 145 -7.63 -23.02 4.20
N ILE A 146 -7.15 -22.94 2.96
CA ILE A 146 -5.74 -22.67 2.67
C ILE A 146 -5.38 -21.28 3.16
N GLY A 147 -6.23 -20.29 2.88
CA GLY A 147 -6.00 -18.89 3.26
C GLY A 147 -5.88 -18.71 4.78
N ALA A 148 -6.78 -19.31 5.56
CA ALA A 148 -6.75 -19.23 7.01
C ALA A 148 -5.52 -19.92 7.60
N VAL A 149 -5.18 -21.13 7.13
CA VAL A 149 -3.97 -21.84 7.56
C VAL A 149 -2.72 -21.02 7.25
N CYS A 150 -2.63 -20.46 6.05
CA CYS A 150 -1.53 -19.59 5.62
C CYS A 150 -1.39 -18.32 6.47
N ILE A 151 -2.48 -17.64 6.80
CA ILE A 151 -2.45 -16.47 7.70
C ILE A 151 -2.00 -16.86 9.11
N ILE A 152 -2.52 -17.96 9.66
CA ILE A 152 -2.17 -18.41 11.02
C ILE A 152 -0.70 -18.77 11.09
N VAL A 153 -0.24 -19.67 10.20
CA VAL A 153 1.16 -20.15 10.19
C VAL A 153 2.11 -19.01 9.87
N GLY A 154 1.82 -18.21 8.84
CA GLY A 154 2.63 -17.07 8.45
C GLY A 154 2.68 -15.99 9.53
N GLY A 155 1.54 -15.66 10.14
CA GLY A 155 1.43 -14.68 11.21
C GLY A 155 2.25 -15.09 12.44
N LEU A 156 2.11 -16.34 12.90
CA LEU A 156 2.89 -16.89 14.01
C LEU A 156 4.40 -16.96 13.69
N ALA A 157 4.76 -17.36 12.46
CA ALA A 157 6.15 -17.39 12.01
C ALA A 157 6.79 -16.00 11.97
N LEU A 158 6.03 -14.96 11.59
CA LEU A 158 6.46 -13.56 11.61
C LEU A 158 6.61 -13.03 13.04
N VAL A 159 5.67 -13.34 13.93
CA VAL A 159 5.78 -13.01 15.37
C VAL A 159 7.04 -13.66 15.96
N GLN A 160 7.25 -14.94 15.70
CA GLN A 160 8.45 -15.66 16.16
C GLN A 160 9.72 -15.03 15.59
N ARG A 161 9.77 -14.73 14.28
CA ARG A 161 10.93 -14.08 13.64
C ARG A 161 11.27 -12.76 14.30
N ARG A 162 10.26 -11.94 14.57
CA ARG A 162 10.40 -10.61 15.17
C ARG A 162 10.93 -10.65 16.60
N ARG A 163 10.64 -11.73 17.34
CA ARG A 163 11.18 -11.98 18.69
C ARG A 163 12.61 -12.53 18.68
N SER A 164 12.89 -13.45 17.76
CA SER A 164 14.16 -14.20 17.74
C SER A 164 15.30 -13.47 17.02
N ASP A 165 15.00 -12.60 16.06
CA ASP A 165 16.00 -11.87 15.29
C ASP A 165 16.38 -10.56 16.00
N PRO A 166 17.62 -10.39 16.49
CA PRO A 166 18.03 -9.20 17.23
C PRO A 166 17.94 -7.92 16.41
N GLY A 167 18.12 -8.00 15.08
CA GLY A 167 18.02 -6.86 14.17
C GLY A 167 16.57 -6.39 14.07
N LEU A 168 15.63 -7.31 13.86
CA LEU A 168 14.20 -6.98 13.77
C LEU A 168 13.63 -6.56 15.12
N ARG A 169 14.05 -7.19 16.22
CA ARG A 169 13.50 -6.93 17.56
C ARG A 169 13.70 -5.47 17.98
N ARG A 170 14.84 -4.86 17.63
CA ARG A 170 15.15 -3.44 17.95
C ARG A 170 14.19 -2.46 17.27
N TYR A 171 13.68 -2.80 16.09
CA TYR A 171 12.76 -1.95 15.32
C TYR A 171 11.29 -2.37 15.47
N SER A 172 10.98 -3.21 16.46
CA SER A 172 9.66 -3.80 16.61
C SER A 172 8.90 -3.20 17.79
N THR A 173 7.88 -2.40 17.48
CA THR A 173 6.92 -1.88 18.45
C THR A 173 5.86 -2.92 18.86
N PRO A 174 5.17 -2.73 20.00
CA PRO A 174 4.02 -3.56 20.40
C PRO A 174 2.92 -3.64 19.33
N GLU A 175 2.71 -2.55 18.59
CA GLU A 175 1.74 -2.48 17.49
C GLU A 175 2.01 -3.55 16.43
N HIS A 176 3.26 -3.79 16.05
CA HIS A 176 3.59 -4.83 15.07
C HIS A 176 3.17 -6.23 15.53
N TYR A 177 3.28 -6.53 16.82
CA TYR A 177 2.84 -7.82 17.37
C TYR A 177 1.33 -7.90 17.42
N PHE A 178 0.66 -6.84 17.87
CA PHE A 178 -0.79 -6.76 17.90
C PHE A 178 -1.39 -6.96 16.49
N ASN A 179 -0.86 -6.26 15.50
CA ASN A 179 -1.28 -6.35 14.10
C ASN A 179 -1.18 -7.78 13.54
N LEU A 180 -0.08 -8.49 13.83
CA LEU A 180 0.07 -9.88 13.40
C LEU A 180 -0.89 -10.81 14.14
N LEU A 181 -1.03 -10.65 15.46
CA LEU A 181 -1.87 -11.51 16.28
C LEU A 181 -3.36 -11.34 15.98
N ILE A 182 -3.82 -10.14 15.62
CA ILE A 182 -5.22 -9.93 15.24
C ILE A 182 -5.56 -10.63 13.92
N PHE A 183 -4.61 -10.70 12.97
CA PHE A 183 -4.78 -11.51 11.76
C PHE A 183 -4.76 -13.02 12.06
N VAL A 184 -3.92 -13.47 13.00
CA VAL A 184 -3.96 -14.86 13.48
C VAL A 184 -5.32 -15.18 14.10
N LEU A 185 -5.88 -14.28 14.93
CA LEU A 185 -7.22 -14.44 15.49
C LEU A 185 -8.29 -14.47 14.38
N PHE A 186 -8.22 -13.57 13.41
CA PHE A 186 -9.12 -13.53 12.27
C PHE A 186 -9.10 -14.85 11.48
N GLY A 187 -7.91 -15.37 11.18
CA GLY A 187 -7.72 -16.66 10.51
C GLY A 187 -8.23 -17.82 11.35
N ALA A 188 -7.96 -17.84 12.66
CA ALA A 188 -8.41 -18.91 13.56
C ALA A 188 -9.94 -18.97 13.67
N LEU A 189 -10.61 -17.82 13.83
CA LEU A 189 -12.07 -17.75 13.85
C LEU A 189 -12.66 -18.13 12.49
N GLY A 190 -12.03 -17.72 11.39
CA GLY A 190 -12.45 -18.09 10.03
C GLY A 190 -12.35 -19.59 9.78
N LEU A 191 -11.24 -20.22 10.20
CA LEU A 191 -11.03 -21.66 10.09
C LEU A 191 -12.00 -22.44 10.98
N ALA A 192 -12.26 -21.96 12.20
CA ALA A 192 -13.22 -22.57 13.11
C ALA A 192 -14.66 -22.45 12.59
N ALA A 193 -15.02 -21.31 12.00
CA ALA A 193 -16.30 -21.13 11.31
C ALA A 193 -16.41 -22.07 10.10
N TRP A 194 -15.35 -22.21 9.31
CA TRP A 194 -15.29 -23.14 8.17
C TRP A 194 -15.46 -24.60 8.61
N ALA A 195 -14.84 -25.01 9.72
CA ALA A 195 -14.91 -26.38 10.22
C ALA A 195 -16.26 -26.73 10.85
N THR A 196 -17.03 -25.73 11.32
CA THR A 196 -18.29 -25.94 12.05
C THR A 196 -19.54 -25.60 11.25
N ALA A 197 -19.42 -24.78 10.20
CA ALA A 197 -20.54 -24.41 9.36
C ALA A 197 -20.85 -25.53 8.34
N PRO A 198 -22.13 -25.86 8.10
CA PRO A 198 -22.50 -26.77 7.01
C PRO A 198 -22.02 -26.29 5.63
N SER A 199 -21.99 -24.98 5.42
CA SER A 199 -21.35 -24.35 4.26
C SER A 199 -20.89 -22.95 4.61
N TYR A 200 -19.57 -22.72 4.59
CA TYR A 200 -18.99 -21.40 4.81
C TYR A 200 -19.40 -20.42 3.70
N PHE A 201 -19.42 -20.90 2.45
CA PHE A 201 -19.83 -20.09 1.30
C PHE A 201 -21.26 -19.56 1.43
N GLU A 202 -22.20 -20.40 1.85
CA GLU A 202 -23.60 -20.00 2.04
C GLU A 202 -23.74 -18.93 3.13
N LEU A 203 -23.02 -19.07 4.24
CA LEU A 203 -23.00 -18.06 5.30
C LEU A 203 -22.44 -16.72 4.81
N ALA A 204 -21.31 -16.76 4.09
CA ALA A 204 -20.66 -15.56 3.57
C ALA A 204 -21.49 -14.89 2.49
N ARG A 205 -22.01 -15.65 1.51
CA ARG A 205 -22.89 -15.13 0.46
C ARG A 205 -24.18 -14.58 1.05
N GLY A 206 -24.81 -15.30 1.97
CA GLY A 206 -26.02 -14.87 2.67
C GLY A 206 -25.82 -13.56 3.43
N PHE A 207 -24.70 -13.42 4.14
CA PHE A 207 -24.34 -12.16 4.81
C PHE A 207 -24.20 -11.00 3.81
N ILE A 208 -23.44 -11.18 2.72
CA ILE A 208 -23.27 -10.11 1.72
C ILE A 208 -24.59 -9.80 1.00
N TYR A 209 -25.38 -10.81 0.64
CA TYR A 209 -26.70 -10.62 0.03
C TYR A 209 -27.59 -9.77 0.94
N ASN A 210 -27.69 -10.14 2.22
CA ASN A 210 -28.46 -9.42 3.22
C ASN A 210 -27.96 -7.99 3.46
N LEU A 211 -26.64 -7.77 3.38
CA LEU A 211 -26.05 -6.44 3.39
C LEU A 211 -26.52 -5.63 2.18
N LEU A 212 -26.44 -6.18 0.96
CA LEU A 212 -26.84 -5.49 -0.27
C LEU A 212 -28.35 -5.19 -0.34
N THR A 213 -29.20 -6.07 0.21
CA THR A 213 -30.67 -5.90 0.19
C THR A 213 -31.21 -5.21 1.45
N ALA A 214 -30.35 -4.75 2.36
CA ALA A 214 -30.73 -4.21 3.67
C ALA A 214 -31.68 -5.13 4.48
N ASN A 215 -31.51 -6.46 4.35
CA ASN A 215 -32.29 -7.44 5.09
C ASN A 215 -31.48 -7.95 6.30
N PHE A 216 -31.74 -7.41 7.50
CA PHE A 216 -30.89 -7.62 8.66
C PHE A 216 -31.15 -8.94 9.40
N VAL A 217 -30.75 -10.05 8.78
CA VAL A 217 -30.77 -11.40 9.37
C VAL A 217 -29.38 -11.78 9.85
N LEU A 218 -29.23 -12.06 11.14
CA LEU A 218 -27.94 -12.44 11.71
C LEU A 218 -27.52 -13.85 11.22
N PRO A 219 -26.26 -14.08 10.84
CA PRO A 219 -25.76 -15.42 10.54
C PRO A 219 -25.93 -16.37 11.73
N GLN A 220 -26.30 -17.63 11.46
CA GLN A 220 -26.60 -18.61 12.52
C GLN A 220 -25.36 -19.22 13.20
N ASN A 221 -24.15 -18.98 12.66
CA ASN A 221 -22.90 -19.50 13.23
C ASN A 221 -22.18 -18.40 14.03
N ALA A 222 -22.02 -18.62 15.35
CA ALA A 222 -21.41 -17.63 16.25
C ALA A 222 -19.92 -17.36 15.93
N LEU A 223 -19.16 -18.38 15.52
CA LEU A 223 -17.75 -18.23 15.15
C LEU A 223 -17.61 -17.37 13.88
N PHE A 224 -18.54 -17.53 12.93
CA PHE A 224 -18.61 -16.70 11.74
C PHE A 224 -18.95 -15.24 12.08
N VAL A 225 -19.88 -15.01 13.02
CA VAL A 225 -20.19 -13.66 13.52
C VAL A 225 -18.95 -13.02 14.17
N LEU A 226 -18.23 -13.75 15.02
CA LEU A 226 -16.99 -13.25 15.63
C LEU A 226 -15.91 -12.97 14.59
N HIS A 227 -15.75 -13.85 13.60
CA HIS A 227 -14.84 -13.67 12.47
C HIS A 227 -15.15 -12.36 11.72
N LEU A 228 -16.43 -12.09 11.43
CA LEU A 228 -16.86 -10.84 10.80
C LEU A 228 -16.63 -9.62 11.68
N LEU A 229 -16.88 -9.69 13.00
CA LEU A 229 -16.59 -8.58 13.91
C LEU A 229 -15.09 -8.22 13.94
N VAL A 230 -14.21 -9.23 13.96
CA VAL A 230 -12.76 -9.01 13.84
C VAL A 230 -12.42 -8.44 12.45
N GLY A 231 -13.07 -8.91 11.39
CA GLY A 231 -12.94 -8.36 10.05
C GLY A 231 -13.35 -6.88 9.96
N PHE A 232 -14.46 -6.49 10.58
CA PHE A 232 -14.93 -5.10 10.64
C PHE A 232 -13.91 -4.22 11.37
N PHE A 233 -13.37 -4.71 12.49
CA PHE A 233 -12.28 -4.03 13.18
C PHE A 233 -11.05 -3.87 12.26
N LEU A 234 -10.62 -4.93 11.58
CA LEU A 234 -9.47 -4.90 10.66
C LEU A 234 -9.65 -3.90 9.52
N LEU A 235 -10.85 -3.80 8.94
CA LEU A 235 -11.15 -2.81 7.91
C LEU A 235 -10.92 -1.37 8.39
N ILE A 236 -11.24 -1.04 9.64
CA ILE A 236 -10.98 0.29 10.18
C ILE A 236 -9.51 0.43 10.60
N TRP A 237 -8.92 -0.64 11.13
CA TRP A 237 -7.59 -0.64 11.73
C TRP A 237 -6.44 -0.60 10.69
N ILE A 238 -6.62 -1.25 9.54
CA ILE A 238 -5.62 -1.27 8.44
C ILE A 238 -5.21 0.14 7.99
N PRO A 239 -6.13 1.05 7.60
CA PRO A 239 -5.74 2.39 7.16
C PRO A 239 -5.14 3.24 8.29
N MET A 240 -5.46 2.94 9.55
CA MET A 240 -4.97 3.68 10.71
C MET A 240 -3.54 3.32 11.14
N THR A 241 -2.99 2.21 10.66
CA THR A 241 -1.71 1.66 11.15
C THR A 241 -0.63 1.62 10.07
N HIS A 242 0.53 1.04 10.42
CA HIS A 242 1.59 0.66 9.47
C HIS A 242 1.11 -0.33 8.38
N MET A 243 -0.07 -0.94 8.52
CA MET A 243 -0.65 -1.85 7.53
C MET A 243 -1.21 -1.13 6.30
N GLY A 244 -1.32 0.20 6.35
CA GLY A 244 -1.73 1.00 5.20
C GLY A 244 -0.80 0.88 3.98
N HIS A 245 0.38 0.27 4.13
CA HIS A 245 1.24 -0.07 3.00
C HIS A 245 0.53 -0.91 1.93
N VAL A 246 -0.52 -1.68 2.27
CA VAL A 246 -1.28 -2.48 1.30
C VAL A 246 -1.88 -1.65 0.17
N PHE A 247 -2.51 -0.51 0.48
CA PHE A 247 -3.09 0.37 -0.54
C PHE A 247 -2.13 1.48 -0.94
N MET A 248 -1.31 1.98 -0.02
CA MET A 248 -0.32 3.02 -0.34
C MET A 248 0.67 2.53 -1.40
N LYS A 249 1.07 1.25 -1.38
CA LYS A 249 1.97 0.69 -2.41
C LYS A 249 1.38 0.86 -3.82
N TYR A 250 0.08 0.68 -4.03
CA TYR A 250 -0.51 0.89 -5.35
C TYR A 250 -0.37 2.35 -5.83
N PHE A 251 -0.58 3.32 -4.94
CA PHE A 251 -0.57 4.75 -5.29
C PHE A 251 0.82 5.39 -5.29
N THR A 252 1.75 4.87 -4.49
CA THR A 252 3.03 5.54 -4.23
C THR A 252 4.24 4.72 -4.62
N TYR A 253 4.11 3.43 -4.97
CA TYR A 253 5.27 2.61 -5.30
C TYR A 253 5.94 3.05 -6.60
N HIS A 254 5.16 3.41 -7.62
CA HIS A 254 5.69 3.99 -8.85
C HIS A 254 6.43 5.29 -8.56
N ASP A 255 5.76 6.24 -7.89
CA ASP A 255 6.36 7.53 -7.53
C ASP A 255 7.64 7.32 -6.72
N ILE A 256 7.60 6.57 -5.61
CA ILE A 256 8.75 6.43 -4.70
C ILE A 256 9.93 5.68 -5.32
N ARG A 257 9.67 4.62 -6.09
CA ARG A 257 10.73 3.72 -6.58
C ARG A 257 11.22 4.08 -7.97
N TRP A 258 10.34 4.62 -8.80
CA TRP A 258 10.55 4.85 -10.24
C TRP A 258 10.21 6.28 -10.66
N GLY A 259 9.94 7.22 -9.73
CA GLY A 259 9.65 8.62 -10.05
C GLY A 259 10.87 9.39 -10.54
N ASP A 260 11.24 9.18 -11.80
CA ASP A 260 12.42 9.76 -12.45
C ASP A 260 12.06 10.72 -13.60
N GLU A 261 10.86 11.29 -13.53
CA GLU A 261 10.40 12.30 -14.46
C GLU A 261 11.31 13.55 -14.39
N PRO A 262 12.02 13.90 -15.48
CA PRO A 262 12.90 15.06 -15.47
C PRO A 262 12.11 16.35 -15.25
N THR A 263 12.64 17.25 -14.42
CA THR A 263 11.97 18.51 -14.06
C THR A 263 11.56 19.36 -15.27
N ALA A 264 12.34 19.33 -16.35
CA ALA A 264 12.03 20.07 -17.57
C ALA A 264 10.66 19.69 -18.17
N TYR A 265 10.20 18.46 -17.97
CA TYR A 265 8.97 17.93 -18.54
C TYR A 265 7.79 17.93 -17.56
N SER A 266 8.00 18.32 -16.29
CA SER A 266 6.99 18.18 -15.26
C SER A 266 6.66 19.51 -14.60
N ALA A 267 5.56 20.13 -15.03
CA ALA A 267 5.03 21.35 -14.41
C ALA A 267 4.75 21.15 -12.90
N LYS A 268 4.34 19.93 -12.51
CA LYS A 268 4.15 19.54 -11.11
C LYS A 268 5.47 19.61 -10.32
N ASN A 269 6.56 19.05 -10.87
CA ASN A 269 7.86 19.10 -10.21
C ASN A 269 8.41 20.53 -10.15
N GLN A 270 8.24 21.31 -11.22
CA GLN A 270 8.59 22.74 -11.24
C GLN A 270 7.84 23.52 -10.17
N GLY A 271 6.53 23.28 -10.01
CA GLY A 271 5.71 23.89 -8.95
C GLY A 271 6.25 23.58 -7.55
N LYS A 272 6.53 22.30 -7.26
CA LYS A 272 7.10 21.89 -5.96
C LYS A 272 8.46 22.52 -5.69
N ILE A 273 9.32 22.63 -6.71
CA ILE A 273 10.63 23.28 -6.58
C ILE A 273 10.45 24.78 -6.33
N ASN A 274 9.57 25.45 -7.08
CA ASN A 274 9.29 26.87 -6.90
C ASN A 274 8.75 27.17 -5.49
N GLU A 275 7.85 26.34 -4.96
CA GLU A 275 7.37 26.45 -3.58
C GLU A 275 8.51 26.25 -2.57
N ALA A 276 9.35 25.23 -2.76
CA ALA A 276 10.48 24.97 -1.87
C ALA A 276 11.52 26.09 -1.89
N LEU A 277 11.72 26.73 -3.04
CA LEU A 277 12.62 27.87 -3.20
C LEU A 277 12.16 29.12 -2.42
N GLN A 278 10.87 29.22 -2.06
CA GLN A 278 10.35 30.31 -1.22
C GLN A 278 10.65 30.11 0.28
N TYR A 279 11.12 28.93 0.71
CA TYR A 279 11.43 28.72 2.12
C TYR A 279 12.59 29.60 2.58
N LYS A 280 12.45 30.16 3.78
CA LYS A 280 13.49 30.98 4.41
C LYS A 280 14.68 30.11 4.80
N VAL A 281 15.87 30.62 4.51
CA VAL A 281 17.13 29.97 4.84
C VAL A 281 17.48 30.27 6.29
N SER A 282 17.62 29.21 7.09
CA SER A 282 18.08 29.28 8.48
C SER A 282 19.51 28.76 8.67
N TRP A 283 20.14 28.26 7.60
CA TRP A 283 21.46 27.65 7.68
C TRP A 283 22.56 28.72 7.72
N ALA A 284 23.29 28.78 8.82
CA ALA A 284 24.31 29.79 9.11
C ALA A 284 25.68 29.55 8.42
N ALA A 285 25.78 28.59 7.50
CA ALA A 285 27.04 28.32 6.82
C ALA A 285 27.48 29.50 5.96
N SER A 286 28.75 29.90 6.07
CA SER A 286 29.29 31.10 5.40
C SER A 286 29.18 31.04 3.87
N HIS A 287 29.26 29.85 3.27
CA HIS A 287 29.12 29.64 1.83
C HIS A 287 27.66 29.70 1.32
N ILE A 288 26.68 29.66 2.23
CA ILE A 288 25.26 29.84 1.92
C ILE A 288 24.85 31.32 2.08
N ALA A 289 25.68 32.12 2.77
CA ALA A 289 25.43 33.53 3.06
C ALA A 289 24.06 33.80 3.73
N GLY A 290 23.66 32.94 4.67
CA GLY A 290 22.47 33.08 5.51
C GLY A 290 22.64 34.07 6.67
N ASP A 291 23.30 35.21 6.40
CA ASP A 291 23.82 36.24 7.30
C ASP A 291 22.77 37.02 8.14
N GLY A 292 21.68 36.38 8.55
CA GLY A 292 20.69 36.92 9.50
C GLY A 292 19.64 37.84 8.89
N ALA A 293 19.80 38.27 7.64
CA ALA A 293 18.72 38.87 6.86
C ALA A 293 17.76 37.79 6.34
N PRO A 294 16.44 38.03 6.27
CA PRO A 294 15.50 37.04 5.74
C PRO A 294 15.75 36.82 4.24
N LYS A 295 16.53 35.79 3.91
CA LYS A 295 16.78 35.30 2.55
C LYS A 295 16.00 34.00 2.32
N SER A 296 15.43 33.87 1.14
CA SER A 296 14.82 32.64 0.65
C SER A 296 15.85 31.80 -0.11
N TRP A 297 15.52 30.53 -0.38
CA TRP A 297 16.38 29.68 -1.21
C TRP A 297 16.50 30.19 -2.65
N VAL A 298 15.50 30.89 -3.19
CA VAL A 298 15.64 31.55 -4.50
C VAL A 298 16.71 32.64 -4.46
N ASP A 299 16.78 33.43 -3.38
CA ASP A 299 17.80 34.46 -3.23
C ASP A 299 19.21 33.83 -3.20
N VAL A 300 19.36 32.73 -2.46
CA VAL A 300 20.64 32.00 -2.39
C VAL A 300 21.01 31.39 -3.75
N ALA A 301 20.06 30.78 -4.46
CA ALA A 301 20.33 30.12 -5.75
C ALA A 301 20.62 31.10 -6.89
N THR A 302 20.17 32.35 -6.79
CA THR A 302 20.33 33.38 -7.82
C THR A 302 21.42 34.41 -7.49
N THR A 303 21.91 34.41 -6.25
CA THR A 303 23.10 35.18 -5.87
C THR A 303 24.35 34.32 -6.01
N ASN A 304 25.48 34.93 -6.38
CA ASN A 304 26.77 34.26 -6.33
C ASN A 304 27.51 34.72 -5.05
N PRO A 305 27.47 33.96 -3.94
CA PRO A 305 28.09 34.36 -2.67
C PRO A 305 29.62 34.39 -2.76
N ALA A 306 30.20 33.73 -3.78
CA ALA A 306 31.63 33.69 -4.08
C ALA A 306 32.07 34.79 -5.06
N ALA A 307 31.15 35.63 -5.54
CA ALA A 307 31.52 36.77 -6.37
C ALA A 307 32.39 37.76 -5.56
N PRO A 308 33.46 38.32 -6.15
CA PRO A 308 34.26 39.34 -5.48
C PRO A 308 33.37 40.49 -5.02
N LYS A 309 33.49 40.92 -3.76
CA LYS A 309 32.78 42.11 -3.28
C LYS A 309 33.27 43.31 -4.10
N PRO A 310 32.37 44.16 -4.63
CA PRO A 310 32.78 45.38 -5.31
C PRO A 310 33.65 46.23 -4.37
N ALA A 311 34.78 46.71 -4.86
CA ALA A 311 35.69 47.56 -4.11
C ALA A 311 34.91 48.78 -3.59
N ALA A 312 35.06 49.09 -2.30
CA ALA A 312 34.43 50.26 -1.72
C ALA A 312 34.88 51.50 -2.51
N PRO A 313 33.99 52.45 -2.82
CA PRO A 313 34.38 53.67 -3.50
C PRO A 313 35.46 54.36 -2.66
N GLU A 314 36.61 54.63 -3.29
CA GLU A 314 37.66 55.44 -2.70
C GLU A 314 37.03 56.73 -2.17
N LYS A 315 37.14 56.93 -0.85
CA LYS A 315 36.86 58.25 -0.27
C LYS A 315 37.85 59.20 -0.91
N LYS A 316 37.37 60.03 -1.83
CA LYS A 316 38.07 61.25 -2.22
C LYS A 316 38.02 62.17 -1.02
N ASP A 317 39.16 62.27 -0.33
CA ASP A 317 39.44 63.30 0.67
C ASP A 317 39.34 64.71 0.05
#